data_AF-V4M1C1-F1
#
_entry.id   AF-V4M1C1-F1
#
_cell.length_a   1.000
_cell.length_b   1.000
_cell.length_c   1.000
_cell.angle_alpha   90.00
_cell.angle_beta   90.00
_cell.angle_gamma   90.00
#
_symmetry.space_group_name_H-M   'P 1'
#
loop_
_entity.id
_entity.type
_entity.pdbx_description
1 polymer ?
#
loop_
_entity_poly.entity_id
_entity_poly.type
_entity_poly.pdbx_seq_one_letter_code
_entity_poly.pdbx_strand_id
1 'polypeptide(L)' 'MATESPSSFRKSEPLIRRRVVVHLRATGGAPILKQSKFKFVYVNSAFSPNPDESVIDLYNNFGIDGKLVVNYACSMAWG' A
#
# COMPACT_ATOMS: atom_id res chain seq x y z
N MET A 1 -16.15 -30.30 -39.43
CA MET A 1 -16.69 -29.47 -38.33
C MET A 1 -15.67 -29.45 -37.22
N ALA A 2 -14.78 -28.45 -37.19
CA ALA A 2 -13.94 -28.16 -36.03
C ALA A 2 -14.63 -27.01 -35.30
N THR A 3 -15.22 -27.29 -34.14
CA THR A 3 -15.90 -26.29 -33.33
C THR A 3 -14.86 -25.41 -32.64
N GLU A 4 -15.08 -24.11 -32.73
CA GLU A 4 -14.21 -23.02 -32.31
C GLU A 4 -13.79 -23.14 -30.83
N SER A 5 -12.53 -22.83 -30.55
CA SER A 5 -11.98 -22.76 -29.21
C SER A 5 -12.75 -21.74 -28.36
N PRO A 6 -13.28 -22.10 -27.18
CA PRO A 6 -13.98 -21.16 -26.36
C PRO A 6 -12.97 -20.18 -25.74
N SER A 7 -13.22 -18.91 -26.03
CA SER A 7 -12.95 -17.79 -25.14
C SER A 7 -11.49 -17.63 -24.76
N SER A 8 -10.83 -16.77 -25.55
CA SER A 8 -9.78 -15.87 -25.12
C SER A 8 -9.88 -15.61 -23.62
N PHE A 9 -9.12 -16.38 -22.83
CA PHE A 9 -8.77 -16.00 -21.48
C PHE A 9 -8.00 -14.71 -21.70
N ARG A 10 -8.70 -13.57 -21.64
CA ARG A 10 -8.09 -12.26 -21.51
C ARG A 10 -7.29 -12.37 -20.23
N LYS A 11 -6.06 -12.85 -20.35
CA LYS A 11 -5.07 -12.88 -19.28
C LYS A 11 -4.87 -11.42 -18.99
N SER A 12 -5.67 -10.97 -18.03
CA SER A 12 -5.78 -9.63 -17.46
C SER A 12 -4.69 -8.71 -18.00
N GLU A 13 -5.12 -7.72 -18.79
CA GLU A 13 -4.37 -6.49 -19.02
C GLU A 13 -3.55 -6.22 -17.76
N PRO A 14 -2.22 -6.13 -17.84
CA PRO A 14 -1.44 -6.03 -16.63
C PRO A 14 -1.98 -4.82 -15.86
N LEU A 15 -2.45 -5.02 -14.63
CA LEU A 15 -2.91 -3.94 -13.74
C LEU A 15 -1.78 -2.96 -13.38
N ILE A 16 -0.66 -3.00 -14.12
CA ILE A 16 0.63 -2.32 -14.00
C ILE A 16 0.52 -0.79 -13.91
N ARG A 17 -0.67 -0.18 -13.97
CA ARG A 17 -0.83 1.25 -13.67
C ARG A 17 -2.02 1.62 -12.80
N ARG A 18 -2.50 0.74 -11.91
CA ARG A 18 -3.33 1.20 -10.78
C ARG A 18 -2.41 1.93 -9.79
N ARG A 19 -2.26 3.24 -9.98
CA ARG A 19 -1.55 4.12 -9.05
C ARG A 19 -2.32 4.13 -7.72
N VAL A 20 -1.77 3.45 -6.71
CA VAL A 20 -2.28 3.55 -5.34
C VAL A 20 -1.90 4.91 -4.78
N VAL A 21 -2.89 5.67 -4.32
CA VAL A 21 -2.65 6.96 -3.66
C VAL A 21 -2.28 6.67 -2.20
N VAL A 22 -0.99 6.81 -1.90
CA VAL A 22 -0.46 6.68 -0.53
C VAL A 22 -0.33 8.06 0.07
N HIS A 23 -1.04 8.29 1.17
CA HIS A 23 -0.94 9.54 1.91
C HIS A 23 0.03 9.35 3.09
N LEU A 24 1.22 9.93 2.97
CA LEU A 24 2.27 9.84 3.98
C LEU A 24 2.12 10.95 5.02
N ARG A 25 1.99 10.56 6.30
CA ARG A 25 1.92 11.49 7.43
C ARG A 25 3.13 11.35 8.34
N ALA A 26 3.81 12.47 8.58
CA ALA A 26 4.86 12.56 9.59
C ALA A 26 4.23 12.51 10.98
N THR A 27 4.75 11.64 11.86
CA THR A 27 4.27 11.55 13.26
C THR A 27 5.46 11.44 14.22
N GLY A 28 5.27 11.86 15.47
CA GLY A 28 6.28 11.70 16.53
C GLY A 28 7.54 12.55 16.34
N GLY A 29 7.41 13.76 15.78
CA GLY A 29 8.55 14.65 15.53
C GLY A 29 9.43 14.24 14.34
N ALA A 30 8.98 13.30 13.51
CA ALA A 30 9.71 12.89 12.31
C ALA A 30 9.88 14.09 11.34
N PRO A 31 11.10 14.33 10.82
CA PRO A 31 11.34 15.46 9.93
C PRO A 31 10.58 15.30 8.63
N ILE A 32 9.84 16.35 8.27
CA ILE A 32 8.85 16.36 7.19
C ILE A 32 9.48 15.98 5.84
N LEU A 33 10.75 16.33 5.57
CA LEU A 33 11.48 15.94 4.36
C LEU A 33 13.00 15.89 4.61
N LYS A 34 13.67 14.86 4.08
CA LYS A 34 15.14 14.53 4.08
C LYS A 34 15.73 13.72 5.25
N GLN A 35 15.11 12.62 5.67
CA GLN A 35 15.87 11.57 6.36
C GLN A 35 15.57 10.18 5.77
N SER A 36 16.60 9.49 5.28
CA SER A 36 16.51 8.15 4.67
C SER A 36 16.34 7.00 5.69
N LYS A 37 15.93 7.28 6.93
CA LYS A 37 15.87 6.27 8.00
C LYS A 37 14.62 6.44 8.87
N PHE A 38 13.45 6.20 8.30
CA PHE A 38 12.24 5.93 9.08
C PHE A 38 12.24 4.45 9.44
N LYS A 39 12.18 4.13 10.74
CA LYS A 39 12.25 2.74 11.23
C LYS A 39 10.86 2.12 11.45
N PHE A 40 9.83 2.96 11.57
CA PHE A 40 8.48 2.52 11.88
C PHE A 40 7.49 3.06 10.87
N VAL A 41 6.62 2.18 10.38
CA VAL A 41 5.56 2.46 9.42
C VAL A 41 4.27 1.93 10.00
N TYR A 42 3.18 2.69 9.89
CA TYR A 42 1.89 2.34 10.48
C TYR A 42 0.77 2.58 9.49
N VAL A 43 -0.10 1.59 9.31
CA VAL A 43 -1.31 1.70 8.50
C VAL A 43 -2.45 2.21 9.37
N ASN A 44 -3.18 3.22 8.88
CA ASN A 44 -4.36 3.80 9.55
C ASN A 44 -4.13 4.21 11.02
N SER A 45 -2.89 4.58 11.37
CA SER A 45 -2.51 4.98 12.74
C SER A 45 -2.79 3.91 13.80
N ALA A 46 -2.75 2.63 13.43
CA ALA A 46 -3.10 1.53 14.33
C ALA A 46 -1.95 0.52 14.49
N PHE A 47 -1.51 -0.11 13.40
CA PHE A 47 -0.57 -1.22 13.45
C PHE A 47 0.56 -1.06 12.44
N SER A 48 1.69 -1.74 12.69
CA SER A 48 2.79 -1.86 11.73
C SER A 48 2.56 -3.07 10.83
N PRO A 49 2.47 -2.90 9.49
CA PRO A 49 2.31 -4.02 8.57
C PRO A 49 3.59 -4.87 8.53
N ASN A 50 3.48 -6.10 8.01
CA ASN A 50 4.65 -6.91 7.71
C ASN A 50 5.46 -6.23 6.57
N PRO A 51 6.79 -6.07 6.70
CA PRO A 51 7.62 -5.48 5.63
C PRO A 51 7.54 -6.21 4.29
N ASP A 52 7.17 -7.50 4.28
CA ASP A 52 7.01 -8.30 3.07
C ASP A 52 5.62 -8.16 2.43
N GLU A 53 4.67 -7.49 3.10
CA GLU A 53 3.31 -7.32 2.61
C GLU A 53 3.25 -6.30 1.46
N SER A 54 2.50 -6.65 0.41
CA SER A 54 2.42 -5.77 -0.76
C SER A 54 1.50 -4.58 -0.49
N VAL A 55 1.87 -3.40 -1.01
CA VAL A 55 1.06 -2.18 -0.86
C VAL A 55 -0.35 -2.33 -1.44
N ILE A 56 -0.51 -3.17 -2.46
CA ILE A 56 -1.81 -3.45 -3.06
C ILE A 56 -2.70 -4.28 -2.13
N ASP A 57 -2.13 -5.26 -1.43
CA ASP A 57 -2.86 -6.06 -0.44
C ASP A 57 -3.25 -5.21 0.76
N LEU A 58 -2.32 -4.37 1.25
CA LEU A 58 -2.61 -3.39 2.31
C LEU A 58 -3.73 -2.42 1.90
N TYR A 59 -3.72 -1.94 0.66
CA TYR A 59 -4.78 -1.08 0.14
C TYR A 59 -6.13 -1.82 0.03
N ASN A 60 -6.13 -3.06 -0.45
CA ASN A 60 -7.36 -3.85 -0.59
C ASN A 60 -8.00 -4.15 0.77
N ASN A 61 -7.18 -4.36 1.81
CA ASN A 61 -7.65 -4.70 3.15
C ASN A 61 -7.96 -3.47 4.03
N PHE A 62 -7.20 -2.38 3.88
CA PHE A 62 -7.21 -1.24 4.82
C PHE A 62 -7.40 0.13 4.14
N GLY A 63 -7.61 0.18 2.82
CA GLY A 63 -7.86 1.42 2.09
C GLY A 63 -9.19 2.08 2.49
N ILE A 64 -9.19 3.40 2.63
CA ILE A 64 -10.35 4.22 2.98
C ILE A 64 -10.42 5.38 2.00
N ASP A 65 -11.61 5.67 1.45
CA ASP A 65 -11.84 6.76 0.48
C ASP A 65 -10.89 6.73 -0.74
N GLY A 66 -10.55 5.54 -1.21
CA GLY A 66 -9.64 5.35 -2.34
C GLY A 66 -8.17 5.67 -2.03
N LYS A 67 -7.80 5.75 -0.74
CA LYS A 67 -6.44 6.07 -0.27
C LYS A 67 -5.99 5.07 0.78
N LEU A 68 -4.68 4.81 0.81
CA LEU A 68 -4.05 4.13 1.94
C LEU A 68 -3.36 5.18 2.82
N VAL A 69 -3.77 5.28 4.09
CA VAL A 69 -3.12 6.18 5.06
C VAL A 69 -1.95 5.45 5.69
N VAL A 70 -0.76 5.99 5.49
CA VAL A 70 0.48 5.43 6.03
C VAL A 70 1.19 6.51 6.83
N ASN A 71 1.39 6.24 8.11
CA ASN A 71 2.15 7.10 9.00
C ASN A 71 3.56 6.55 9.15
N TYR A 72 4.54 7.44 9.25
CA TYR A 72 5.92 7.07 9.52
C TYR A 72 6.43 7.77 10.78
N ALA A 73 7.30 7.10 11.51
CA ALA A 73 7.88 7.60 12.75
C ALA A 73 9.33 7.17 12.96
N CYS A 74 10.07 7.96 13.76
CA CYS A 74 11.44 7.66 14.18
C CYS A 74 11.49 6.79 15.45
N SER A 75 10.39 6.74 16.21
CA SER A 75 10.20 5.94 17.42
C SER A 75 8.85 5.21 17.34
N MET A 76 8.64 4.23 18.22
CA MET A 76 7.34 3.57 18.33
C MET A 76 6.27 4.62 18.69
N ALA A 77 5.23 4.71 17.87
CA ALA A 77 4.15 5.70 18.00
C ALA A 77 2.77 5.05 18.21
N TRP A 78 2.59 3.85 17.66
CA TRP A 78 1.39 3.03 17.83
C TRP A 78 1.81 1.58 18.06
N GLY A 79 0.96 0.82 18.75
CA GLY A 79 1.20 -0.56 19.18
C GLY A 79 -0.12 -1.25 19.51
#